data_AF-A0A8H7P2A3-F1
#
_entry.id   AF-A0A8H7P2A3-F1
#
_cell.length_a   1.000
_cell.length_b   1.000
_cell.length_c   1.000
_cell.angle_alpha   90.00
_cell.angle_beta   90.00
_cell.angle_gamma   90.00
#
_symmetry.space_group_name_H-M   'P 1'
#
loop_
_entity.id
_entity.type
_entity.pdbx_description
1 polymer ?
#
loop_
_entity_poly.entity_id
_entity_poly.type
_entity_poly.pdbx_seq_one_letter_code
_entity_poly.pdbx_strand_id
1 'polypeptide(L)'
;MRTPERVATARVLWGSKGEQTMARRLHMVSTAIDVNSRCSVWGICWREPCDACAAVPQHYTLTFRGGTGKTSVRIARLLQDAKIPFLLASRRGEAAAPSGMPAVKFDWLDSSTFATPFQYGFPGNEGVSAIYLVAPEAADPASPMNAFVDYAVKEHGVNRFVLMAGSSAKPGGRLLGQVWQHLIDIGVEYCVLRPTWFMAVAFRTLTDEEPHNTDYRVLGPELLTYDEIAAKLSSCLGREITDVNLTDEHRAQRLMSVGVPEYFAKRLASLEVSAANGSENRMNDVVERVTGRPPQTFDEFAQQCKSAWE
;
A
#
# COMPACT_ATOMS: atom_id res chain seq x y z
N MET A 1 -38.07 -16.13 -4.95
CA MET A 1 -37.36 -15.68 -3.73
C MET A 1 -36.03 -15.12 -4.18
N ARG A 2 -35.77 -13.82 -4.00
CA ARG A 2 -34.50 -13.19 -4.39
C ARG A 2 -33.40 -13.65 -3.42
N THR A 3 -32.31 -14.18 -3.96
CA THR A 3 -31.05 -14.42 -3.22
C THR A 3 -30.53 -13.10 -2.64
N PRO A 4 -29.97 -13.09 -1.42
CA PRO A 4 -29.42 -11.87 -0.85
C PRO A 4 -28.21 -11.39 -1.68
N GLU A 5 -28.31 -10.17 -2.20
CA GLU A 5 -27.22 -9.46 -2.91
C GLU A 5 -26.03 -9.29 -1.95
N ARG A 6 -24.84 -9.76 -2.36
CA ARG A 6 -23.62 -9.77 -1.54
C ARG A 6 -22.78 -8.54 -1.85
N VAL A 7 -22.70 -7.60 -0.91
CA VAL A 7 -21.76 -6.47 -0.94
C VAL A 7 -20.34 -6.99 -0.72
N ALA A 8 -19.54 -7.05 -1.80
CA ALA A 8 -18.15 -7.52 -1.76
C ALA A 8 -17.21 -6.42 -2.26
N THR A 9 -16.50 -5.76 -1.34
CA THR A 9 -15.49 -4.75 -1.68
C THR A 9 -14.35 -5.39 -2.44
N ALA A 10 -14.19 -5.08 -3.74
CA ALA A 10 -13.08 -5.64 -4.49
C ALA A 10 -11.74 -5.21 -3.91
N ARG A 11 -10.92 -6.22 -3.62
CA ARG A 11 -9.51 -6.04 -3.37
C ARG A 11 -8.77 -6.37 -4.64
N VAL A 12 -8.14 -5.37 -5.24
CA VAL A 12 -7.06 -5.67 -6.19
C VAL A 12 -5.91 -6.22 -5.36
N LEU A 13 -5.75 -7.55 -5.39
CA LEU A 13 -4.60 -8.24 -4.83
C LEU A 13 -3.44 -8.09 -5.82
N TRP A 14 -2.36 -7.45 -5.38
CA TRP A 14 -1.24 -7.07 -6.25
C TRP A 14 -0.10 -8.11 -6.16
N GLY A 15 0.09 -8.90 -7.21
CA GLY A 15 1.21 -9.85 -7.35
C GLY A 15 2.58 -9.18 -7.54
N SER A 16 3.64 -9.93 -7.22
CA SER A 16 5.05 -9.51 -7.31
C SER A 16 5.75 -10.05 -8.57
N LYS A 17 6.92 -9.51 -8.90
CA LYS A 17 7.67 -9.67 -10.17
C LYS A 17 7.97 -11.11 -10.64
N GLY A 18 7.70 -12.14 -9.83
CA GLY A 18 7.92 -13.55 -10.21
C GLY A 18 6.97 -14.06 -11.29
N GLU A 19 5.82 -13.42 -11.49
CA GLU A 19 4.77 -13.85 -12.43
C GLU A 19 5.01 -13.39 -13.88
N GLN A 20 5.98 -12.49 -14.13
CA GLN A 20 6.16 -11.89 -15.47
C GLN A 20 6.80 -12.80 -16.54
N THR A 21 7.20 -14.04 -16.20
CA THR A 21 8.01 -14.87 -17.12
C THR A 21 7.26 -16.07 -17.73
N MET A 22 6.03 -16.37 -17.31
CA MET A 22 5.32 -17.61 -17.73
C MET A 22 3.98 -17.41 -18.46
N ALA A 23 3.43 -16.20 -18.55
CA ALA A 23 2.17 -15.94 -19.24
C ALA A 23 2.37 -15.75 -20.75
N ARG A 24 2.49 -16.85 -21.51
CA ARG A 24 2.47 -16.80 -22.99
C ARG A 24 1.36 -17.58 -23.68
N ARG A 25 0.56 -18.39 -22.99
CA ARG A 25 -0.62 -19.07 -23.57
C ARG A 25 -1.60 -19.43 -22.45
N LEU A 26 -2.78 -18.81 -22.44
CA LEU A 26 -4.12 -19.39 -22.16
C LEU A 26 -5.14 -18.30 -21.78
N HIS A 27 -6.31 -18.35 -22.43
CA HIS A 27 -7.51 -17.58 -22.13
C HIS A 27 -8.15 -18.03 -20.81
N MET A 28 -8.41 -17.09 -19.88
CA MET A 28 -9.70 -16.90 -19.18
C MET A 28 -9.53 -16.00 -17.95
N VAL A 29 -10.48 -15.07 -17.82
CA VAL A 29 -10.62 -14.08 -16.75
C VAL A 29 -10.59 -14.75 -15.38
N SER A 30 -9.49 -14.54 -14.68
CA SER A 30 -9.26 -14.96 -13.29
C SER A 30 -8.20 -14.05 -12.69
N THR A 31 -8.60 -12.86 -12.25
CA THR A 31 -7.82 -12.04 -11.31
C THR A 31 -6.31 -12.02 -11.56
N ALA A 32 -5.92 -11.88 -12.83
CA ALA A 32 -4.56 -11.66 -13.28
C ALA A 32 -4.65 -10.42 -14.17
N ILE A 33 -4.47 -9.26 -13.55
CA ILE A 33 -4.25 -8.00 -14.26
C ILE A 33 -2.85 -8.13 -14.86
N ASP A 34 -2.82 -8.43 -16.16
CA ASP A 34 -1.62 -8.40 -16.98
C ASP A 34 -1.12 -6.94 -17.04
N VAL A 35 0.08 -6.68 -16.53
CA VAL A 35 0.71 -5.35 -16.58
C VAL A 35 2.03 -5.49 -17.32
N ASN A 36 1.96 -5.29 -18.63
CA ASN A 36 3.15 -5.12 -19.45
C ASN A 36 3.04 -3.81 -20.23
N SER A 37 3.53 -2.71 -19.65
CA SER A 37 4.01 -1.58 -20.45
C SER A 37 4.97 -0.71 -19.64
N ARG A 38 6.22 -0.68 -20.12
CA ARG A 38 7.18 0.39 -19.83
C ARG A 38 6.72 1.61 -20.63
N CYS A 39 6.08 2.58 -20.01
CA CYS A 39 5.94 3.92 -20.59
C CYS A 39 5.92 4.98 -19.48
N SER A 40 7.01 5.74 -19.44
CA SER A 40 7.11 7.04 -18.79
C SER A 40 6.23 8.05 -19.54
N VAL A 41 5.24 8.64 -18.86
CA VAL A 41 4.53 9.83 -19.37
C VAL A 41 4.38 10.84 -18.23
N TRP A 42 4.92 12.02 -18.49
CA TRP A 42 4.94 13.20 -17.63
C TRP A 42 3.59 13.93 -17.61
N GLY A 43 3.35 14.67 -16.53
CA GLY A 43 2.57 15.90 -16.56
C GLY A 43 1.17 15.84 -15.94
N ILE A 44 1.07 16.22 -14.66
CA ILE A 44 -0.15 16.83 -14.13
C ILE A 44 0.25 18.20 -13.56
N CYS A 45 -0.26 19.22 -14.23
CA CYS A 45 -0.14 20.63 -13.89
C CYS A 45 -1.08 20.94 -12.71
N TRP A 46 -0.56 21.40 -11.59
CA TRP A 46 -1.35 22.11 -10.59
C TRP A 46 -1.07 23.61 -10.72
N ARG A 47 -2.13 24.37 -11.01
CA ARG A 47 -2.12 25.83 -11.09
C ARG A 47 -2.37 26.38 -9.67
N GLU A 48 -1.31 26.98 -9.14
CA GLU A 48 -1.22 28.04 -8.10
C GLU A 48 -1.61 27.80 -6.63
N PRO A 49 -0.95 28.53 -5.70
CA PRO A 49 -0.70 28.11 -4.32
C PRO A 49 -1.77 28.64 -3.35
N CYS A 50 -2.04 27.87 -2.29
CA CYS A 50 -2.75 28.37 -1.11
C CYS A 50 -1.70 28.83 -0.09
N ASP A 51 -1.84 30.06 0.42
CA ASP A 51 -0.94 30.78 1.33
C ASP A 51 -0.80 30.16 2.75
N ALA A 52 -1.03 28.86 2.90
CA ALA A 52 -0.89 28.14 4.17
C ALA A 52 0.48 27.44 4.33
N CYS A 53 1.54 27.97 3.70
CA CYS A 53 2.92 27.58 4.03
C CYS A 53 3.35 28.26 5.35
N ALA A 54 2.65 27.97 6.44
CA ALA A 54 3.28 28.03 7.75
C ALA A 54 4.38 26.98 7.79
N ALA A 55 5.53 27.32 8.37
CA ALA A 55 6.74 26.49 8.37
C ALA A 55 6.44 25.05 8.82
N VAL A 56 6.37 24.13 7.85
CA VAL A 56 6.34 22.69 8.14
C VAL A 56 7.68 22.38 8.81
N PRO A 57 7.71 21.79 10.02
CA PRO A 57 8.97 21.39 10.64
C PRO A 57 9.71 20.45 9.69
N GLN A 58 11.04 20.57 9.58
CA GLN A 58 11.81 19.77 8.62
C GLN A 58 11.85 18.30 9.07
N HIS A 59 10.84 17.54 8.67
CA HIS A 59 10.73 16.11 8.95
C HIS A 59 11.24 15.31 7.75
N TYR A 60 12.26 14.49 7.98
CA TYR A 60 12.88 13.63 6.98
C TYR A 60 12.21 12.26 6.97
N THR A 61 11.59 11.90 5.83
CA THR A 61 10.77 10.70 5.73
C THR A 61 11.48 9.56 5.01
N LEU A 62 11.78 8.49 5.72
CA LEU A 62 12.27 7.25 5.12
C LEU A 62 11.10 6.35 4.74
N THR A 63 11.05 5.94 3.47
CA THR A 63 9.95 5.16 2.93
C THR A 63 10.46 3.81 2.43
N PHE A 64 9.96 2.71 3.00
CA PHE A 64 10.33 1.36 2.58
C PHE A 64 9.48 0.86 1.42
N ARG A 65 10.10 0.15 0.47
CA ARG A 65 9.40 -0.53 -0.63
C ARG A 65 9.19 -2.01 -0.35
N GLY A 66 7.93 -2.41 -0.25
CA GLY A 66 7.51 -3.80 -0.50
C GLY A 66 7.34 -4.06 -2.01
N GLY A 67 7.92 -5.15 -2.51
CA GLY A 67 7.73 -5.60 -3.90
C GLY A 67 8.12 -4.57 -4.97
N THR A 68 7.15 -4.10 -5.77
CA THR A 68 7.36 -3.15 -6.88
C THR A 68 7.23 -1.67 -6.49
N GLY A 69 7.12 -1.32 -5.20
CA GLY A 69 7.18 0.08 -4.74
C GLY A 69 5.95 0.94 -5.03
N LYS A 70 4.79 0.36 -5.36
CA LYS A 70 3.60 1.10 -5.82
C LYS A 70 3.09 2.14 -4.82
N THR A 71 3.14 1.83 -3.53
CA THR A 71 2.67 2.71 -2.45
C THR A 71 3.73 3.75 -2.12
N SER A 72 4.95 3.28 -1.89
CA SER A 72 6.12 4.09 -1.55
C SER A 72 6.48 5.12 -2.62
N VAL A 73 6.35 4.79 -3.91
CA VAL A 73 6.63 5.74 -5.02
C VAL A 73 5.57 6.83 -5.10
N ARG A 74 4.29 6.50 -4.83
CA ARG A 74 3.22 7.51 -4.79
C ARG A 74 3.39 8.46 -3.60
N ILE A 75 3.73 7.92 -2.43
CA ILE A 75 4.06 8.73 -1.25
C ILE A 75 5.30 9.60 -1.54
N ALA A 76 6.37 9.03 -2.10
CA ALA A 76 7.57 9.76 -2.50
C ALA A 76 7.27 10.89 -3.50
N ARG A 77 6.33 10.69 -4.43
CA ARG A 77 5.89 11.76 -5.33
C ARG A 77 5.20 12.89 -4.58
N LEU A 78 4.30 12.58 -3.64
CA LEU A 78 3.65 13.57 -2.79
C LEU A 78 4.67 14.34 -1.93
N LEU A 79 5.65 13.64 -1.35
CA LEU A 79 6.75 14.26 -0.59
C LEU A 79 7.62 15.15 -1.48
N GLN A 80 7.97 14.69 -2.68
CA GLN A 80 8.72 15.47 -3.67
C GLN A 80 7.99 16.76 -4.06
N ASP A 81 6.70 16.66 -4.38
CA ASP A 81 5.87 17.80 -4.78
C ASP A 81 5.69 18.79 -3.60
N ALA A 82 5.64 18.29 -2.36
CA ALA A 82 5.62 19.08 -1.13
C ALA A 82 7.00 19.61 -0.69
N LYS A 83 8.07 19.30 -1.43
CA LYS A 83 9.47 19.63 -1.09
C LYS A 83 9.91 19.09 0.28
N ILE A 84 9.31 18.00 0.74
CA ILE A 84 9.69 17.31 1.96
C ILE A 84 10.78 16.30 1.60
N PRO A 85 11.98 16.37 2.22
CA PRO A 85 13.04 15.41 1.97
C PRO A 85 12.62 13.98 2.31
N PHE A 86 12.96 13.04 1.43
CA PHE A 86 12.62 11.64 1.60
C PHE A 86 13.71 10.71 1.09
N LEU A 87 13.65 9.45 1.47
CA LEU A 87 14.53 8.40 0.96
C LEU A 87 13.75 7.11 0.68
N LEU A 88 13.96 6.51 -0.49
CA LEU A 88 13.38 5.21 -0.83
C LEU A 88 14.34 4.07 -0.46
N ALA A 89 13.90 3.15 0.38
CA ALA A 89 14.68 1.96 0.74
C ALA A 89 14.14 0.70 0.05
N SER A 90 15.01 -0.07 -0.61
CA SER A 90 14.61 -1.32 -1.27
C SER A 90 15.78 -2.25 -1.55
N ARG A 91 15.52 -3.55 -1.76
CA ARG A 91 16.56 -4.57 -2.03
C ARG A 91 17.44 -4.24 -3.23
N ARG A 92 16.90 -3.54 -4.22
CA ARG A 92 17.59 -3.13 -5.45
C ARG A 92 18.17 -1.70 -5.39
N GLY A 93 17.95 -0.97 -4.30
CA GLY A 93 18.41 0.41 -4.14
C GLY A 93 18.03 1.33 -5.29
N GLU A 94 18.98 2.16 -5.69
CA GLU A 94 18.88 3.13 -6.80
C GLU A 94 18.45 2.49 -8.13
N ALA A 95 18.89 1.25 -8.40
CA ALA A 95 18.60 0.57 -9.67
C ALA A 95 17.11 0.31 -9.91
N ALA A 96 16.26 0.41 -8.89
CA ALA A 96 14.81 0.30 -9.02
C ALA A 96 14.07 1.62 -8.79
N ALA A 97 14.75 2.71 -8.41
CA ALA A 97 14.11 3.98 -8.10
C ALA A 97 13.64 4.70 -9.39
N PRO A 98 12.50 5.41 -9.35
CA PRO A 98 12.16 6.36 -10.41
C PRO A 98 13.25 7.42 -10.57
N SER A 99 13.44 7.92 -11.79
CA SER A 99 14.42 8.96 -12.08
C SER A 99 14.19 10.19 -11.19
N GLY A 100 15.27 10.71 -10.61
CA GLY A 100 15.24 11.88 -9.73
C GLY A 100 14.70 11.64 -8.30
N MET A 101 14.51 10.38 -7.89
CA MET A 101 14.15 10.04 -6.51
C MET A 101 15.33 9.37 -5.79
N PRO A 102 15.77 9.90 -4.62
CA PRO A 102 16.86 9.31 -3.86
C PRO A 102 16.46 7.93 -3.32
N ALA A 103 17.39 6.97 -3.39
CA ALA A 103 17.15 5.62 -2.91
C ALA A 103 18.41 4.92 -2.43
N VAL A 104 18.25 3.98 -1.51
CA VAL A 104 19.33 3.16 -0.94
C VAL A 104 18.96 1.68 -0.92
N LYS A 105 20.00 0.84 -0.86
CA LYS A 105 19.83 -0.59 -0.65
C LYS A 105 19.31 -0.85 0.77
N PHE A 106 18.31 -1.70 0.88
CA PHE A 106 17.79 -2.20 2.15
C PHE A 106 17.08 -3.53 1.94
N ASP A 107 17.35 -4.50 2.79
CA ASP A 107 16.67 -5.79 2.80
C ASP A 107 16.27 -6.15 4.24
N TRP A 108 14.98 -6.37 4.46
CA TRP A 108 14.43 -6.80 5.74
C TRP A 108 15.12 -8.06 6.29
N LEU A 109 15.56 -8.95 5.40
CA LEU A 109 16.15 -10.23 5.78
C LEU A 109 17.69 -10.18 5.92
N ASP A 110 18.30 -9.01 5.70
CA ASP A 110 19.75 -8.80 5.81
C ASP A 110 20.02 -7.60 6.72
N SER A 111 20.26 -7.89 8.01
CA SER A 111 20.50 -6.87 9.04
C SER A 111 21.75 -6.03 8.78
N SER A 112 22.71 -6.51 7.96
CA SER A 112 23.86 -5.71 7.56
C SER A 112 23.46 -4.47 6.74
N THR A 113 22.27 -4.50 6.12
CA THR A 113 21.74 -3.38 5.34
C THR A 113 21.00 -2.34 6.18
N PHE A 114 20.73 -2.59 7.48
CA PHE A 114 19.90 -1.72 8.32
C PHE A 114 20.51 -0.34 8.55
N ALA A 115 21.83 -0.22 8.54
CA ALA A 115 22.53 1.06 8.68
C ALA A 115 22.44 1.94 7.42
N THR A 116 22.27 1.34 6.24
CA THR A 116 22.36 2.03 4.94
C THR A 116 21.44 3.25 4.82
N PRO A 117 20.16 3.20 5.24
CA PRO A 117 19.26 4.36 5.16
C PRO A 117 19.68 5.54 6.02
N PHE A 118 20.38 5.30 7.12
CA PHE A 118 20.81 6.33 8.05
C PHE A 118 22.17 6.94 7.69
N GLN A 119 22.89 6.33 6.75
CA GLN A 119 24.13 6.88 6.19
C GLN A 119 23.85 7.90 5.06
N TYR A 120 22.60 8.02 4.63
CA TYR A 120 22.21 8.99 3.61
C TYR A 120 22.21 10.40 4.21
N GLY A 121 23.08 11.27 3.67
CA GLY A 121 23.17 12.66 4.10
C GLY A 121 22.02 13.49 3.55
N PHE A 122 21.01 13.73 4.39
CA PHE A 122 20.00 14.72 4.06
C PHE A 122 20.56 16.15 4.15
N PRO A 123 19.99 17.12 3.41
CA PRO A 123 20.30 18.54 3.60
C PRO A 123 20.21 18.93 5.08
N GLY A 124 21.11 19.79 5.57
CA GLY A 124 21.13 20.19 6.98
C GLY A 124 21.78 19.18 7.94
N ASN A 125 22.24 18.02 7.45
CA ASN A 125 22.87 16.97 8.26
C ASN A 125 21.93 16.40 9.35
N GLU A 126 20.63 16.46 9.08
CA GLU A 126 19.58 15.93 9.95
C GLU A 126 19.30 14.45 9.63
N GLY A 127 18.93 13.68 10.67
CA GLY A 127 18.62 12.26 10.56
C GLY A 127 17.20 11.99 10.09
N VAL A 128 16.90 10.72 9.82
CA VAL A 128 15.53 10.25 9.53
C VAL A 128 14.64 10.51 10.75
N SER A 129 13.51 11.20 10.57
CA SER A 129 12.58 11.51 11.67
C SER A 129 11.31 10.66 11.64
N ALA A 130 10.90 10.17 10.47
CA ALA A 130 9.71 9.34 10.28
C ALA A 130 9.96 8.18 9.32
N ILE A 131 9.32 7.04 9.58
CA ILE A 131 9.47 5.83 8.79
C ILE A 131 8.12 5.27 8.32
N TYR A 132 7.95 5.08 7.02
CA TYR A 132 6.82 4.34 6.43
C TYR A 132 7.18 2.87 6.20
N LEU A 133 6.56 1.98 6.97
CA LEU A 133 6.82 0.53 7.01
C LEU A 133 5.90 -0.23 6.05
N VAL A 134 6.50 -0.97 5.12
CA VAL A 134 5.82 -1.93 4.25
C VAL A 134 6.45 -3.30 4.43
N ALA A 135 5.62 -4.28 4.77
CA ALA A 135 6.05 -5.64 5.07
C ALA A 135 6.82 -6.30 3.92
N PRO A 136 7.86 -7.10 4.20
CA PRO A 136 8.44 -8.00 3.22
C PRO A 136 7.47 -9.12 2.84
N GLU A 137 7.69 -9.71 1.66
CA GLU A 137 7.13 -11.01 1.31
C GLU A 137 7.89 -12.11 2.08
N ALA A 138 7.51 -12.33 3.34
CA ALA A 138 8.09 -13.33 4.23
C ALA A 138 7.02 -14.06 5.04
N ALA A 139 7.31 -15.31 5.44
CA ALA A 139 6.40 -16.10 6.28
C ALA A 139 6.21 -15.48 7.68
N ASP A 140 7.31 -14.97 8.24
CA ASP A 140 7.33 -14.14 9.44
C ASP A 140 7.90 -12.76 9.09
N PRO A 141 7.05 -11.78 8.73
CA PRO A 141 7.50 -10.42 8.49
C PRO A 141 7.75 -9.65 9.80
N ALA A 142 7.22 -10.11 10.95
CA ALA A 142 7.25 -9.31 12.17
C ALA A 142 8.64 -9.26 12.79
N SER A 143 9.32 -10.41 12.86
CA SER A 143 10.68 -10.51 13.42
C SER A 143 11.68 -9.52 12.79
N PRO A 144 11.90 -9.49 11.46
CA PRO A 144 12.83 -8.54 10.86
C PRO A 144 12.37 -7.08 10.96
N MET A 145 11.05 -6.83 10.94
CA MET A 145 10.52 -5.48 11.07
C MET A 145 10.74 -4.92 12.47
N ASN A 146 10.45 -5.69 13.51
CA ASN A 146 10.67 -5.27 14.90
C ASN A 146 12.16 -5.04 15.18
N ALA A 147 13.03 -5.93 14.71
CA ALA A 147 14.48 -5.76 14.83
C ALA A 147 14.98 -4.46 14.18
N PHE A 148 14.43 -4.10 13.01
CA PHE A 148 14.76 -2.84 12.36
C PHE A 148 14.19 -1.62 13.09
N VAL A 149 12.96 -1.70 13.59
CA VAL A 149 12.34 -0.64 14.40
C VAL A 149 13.18 -0.39 15.65
N ASP A 150 13.57 -1.43 16.38
CA ASP A 150 14.41 -1.32 17.56
C ASP A 150 15.77 -0.70 17.25
N TYR A 151 16.38 -1.10 16.13
CA TYR A 151 17.62 -0.50 15.63
C TYR A 151 17.44 0.99 15.31
N ALA A 152 16.37 1.37 14.61
CA ALA A 152 16.08 2.76 14.24
C ALA A 152 15.83 3.66 15.47
N VAL A 153 15.08 3.15 16.45
CA VAL A 153 14.81 3.87 17.71
C VAL A 153 16.10 4.01 18.51
N LYS A 154 16.80 2.90 18.76
CA LYS A 154 17.94 2.87 19.69
C LYS A 154 19.17 3.60 19.14
N GLU A 155 19.51 3.37 17.88
CA GLU A 155 20.77 3.85 17.30
C GLU A 155 20.62 5.22 16.62
N HIS A 156 19.39 5.59 16.20
CA HIS A 156 19.14 6.81 15.42
C HIS A 156 18.04 7.72 15.99
N GLY A 157 17.41 7.34 17.11
CA GLY A 157 16.40 8.18 17.78
C GLY A 157 15.11 8.39 17.00
N VAL A 158 14.81 7.52 16.02
CA VAL A 158 13.57 7.62 15.23
C VAL A 158 12.37 7.38 16.14
N ASN A 159 11.43 8.32 16.19
CA ASN A 159 10.24 8.20 17.03
C ASN A 159 8.93 7.97 16.28
N ARG A 160 8.84 8.27 14.96
CA ARG A 160 7.57 8.23 14.22
C ARG A 160 7.51 7.13 13.18
N PHE A 161 6.49 6.27 13.26
CA PHE A 161 6.30 5.12 12.36
C PHE A 161 4.89 5.04 11.78
N VAL A 162 4.78 4.93 10.46
CA VAL A 162 3.51 4.65 9.77
C VAL A 162 3.53 3.24 9.20
N LEU A 163 2.72 2.35 9.77
CA LEU A 163 2.66 0.94 9.40
C LEU A 163 1.55 0.68 8.38
N MET A 164 1.92 0.12 7.24
CA MET A 164 0.98 -0.41 6.26
C MET A 164 0.54 -1.83 6.63
N ALA A 165 -0.69 -1.98 7.11
CA ALA A 165 -1.29 -3.24 7.52
C ALA A 165 -2.52 -3.62 6.68
N GLY A 166 -3.04 -4.83 6.86
CA GLY A 166 -4.30 -5.26 6.25
C GLY A 166 -5.53 -4.80 7.05
N SER A 167 -6.70 -4.66 6.41
CA SER A 167 -7.98 -4.29 7.08
C SER A 167 -8.27 -5.05 8.37
N SER A 168 -7.96 -6.35 8.38
CA SER A 168 -8.27 -7.30 9.45
C SER A 168 -7.20 -7.35 10.53
N ALA A 169 -6.10 -6.61 10.37
CA ALA A 169 -5.07 -6.50 11.39
C ALA A 169 -5.64 -5.89 12.69
N LYS A 170 -5.11 -6.36 13.82
CA LYS A 170 -5.40 -5.92 15.18
C LYS A 170 -4.10 -5.94 15.99
N PRO A 171 -3.95 -5.09 17.02
CA PRO A 171 -2.82 -5.17 17.94
C PRO A 171 -2.74 -6.59 18.54
N GLY A 172 -1.53 -7.15 18.62
CA GLY A 172 -1.25 -8.49 19.15
C GLY A 172 -1.69 -9.64 18.25
N GLY A 173 -2.34 -9.33 17.11
CA GLY A 173 -2.71 -10.32 16.10
C GLY A 173 -1.48 -10.86 15.35
N ARG A 174 -1.67 -11.85 14.48
CA ARG A 174 -0.57 -12.45 13.70
C ARG A 174 0.06 -11.47 12.71
N LEU A 175 1.30 -11.74 12.29
CA LEU A 175 2.02 -10.98 11.26
C LEU A 175 2.13 -9.50 11.65
N LEU A 176 1.54 -8.58 10.89
CA LEU A 176 1.60 -7.14 11.16
C LEU A 176 0.86 -6.70 12.42
N GLY A 177 0.01 -7.55 13.00
CA GLY A 177 -0.52 -7.31 14.35
C GLY A 177 0.55 -7.36 15.45
N GLN A 178 1.61 -8.16 15.26
CA GLN A 178 2.75 -8.22 16.18
C GLN A 178 3.62 -6.97 16.05
N VAL A 179 3.84 -6.48 14.83
CA VAL A 179 4.54 -5.21 14.60
C VAL A 179 3.74 -4.04 15.19
N TRP A 180 2.42 -4.05 15.01
CA TRP A 180 1.55 -3.05 15.64
C TRP A 180 1.67 -3.08 17.16
N GLN A 181 1.58 -4.25 17.79
CA GLN A 181 1.74 -4.36 19.24
C GLN A 181 3.11 -3.86 19.69
N HIS A 182 4.16 -4.21 18.95
CA HIS A 182 5.52 -3.78 19.23
C HIS A 182 5.65 -2.26 19.26
N LEU A 183 5.08 -1.55 18.28
CA LEU A 183 5.07 -0.08 18.26
C LEU A 183 4.37 0.53 19.48
N ILE A 184 3.30 -0.11 19.97
CA ILE A 184 2.61 0.30 21.21
C ILE A 184 3.53 0.07 22.42
N ASP A 185 4.12 -1.12 22.51
CA ASP A 185 4.88 -1.57 23.68
C ASP A 185 6.17 -0.74 23.89
N ILE A 186 6.82 -0.33 22.80
CA ILE A 186 8.04 0.49 22.87
C ILE A 186 7.76 2.00 23.01
N GLY A 187 6.48 2.41 22.94
CA GLY A 187 6.07 3.80 23.22
C GLY A 187 6.45 4.83 22.14
N VAL A 188 6.59 4.42 20.89
CA VAL A 188 6.87 5.33 19.75
C VAL A 188 5.58 5.97 19.22
N GLU A 189 5.72 7.09 18.52
CA GLU A 189 4.61 7.68 17.75
C GLU A 189 4.26 6.77 16.57
N TYR A 190 2.97 6.47 16.39
CA TYR A 190 2.57 5.60 15.29
C TYR A 190 1.25 5.97 14.62
N CYS A 191 1.12 5.55 13.36
CA CYS A 191 -0.16 5.39 12.70
C CYS A 191 -0.23 4.06 11.95
N VAL A 192 -1.28 3.27 12.18
CA VAL A 192 -1.51 2.03 11.41
C VAL A 192 -2.57 2.28 10.35
N LEU A 193 -2.16 2.19 9.09
CA LEU A 193 -3.04 2.29 7.93
C LEU A 193 -3.55 0.90 7.59
N ARG A 194 -4.88 0.75 7.52
CA ARG A 194 -5.56 -0.51 7.22
C ARG A 194 -6.48 -0.32 6.02
N PRO A 195 -5.92 -0.31 4.80
CA PRO A 195 -6.60 0.37 3.72
C PRO A 195 -7.36 -0.53 2.76
N THR A 196 -8.27 0.13 2.05
CA THR A 196 -8.74 -0.22 0.70
C THR A 196 -8.36 0.88 -0.31
N TRP A 197 -8.30 2.17 0.11
CA TRP A 197 -7.86 3.35 -0.66
C TRP A 197 -7.16 4.35 0.29
N PHE A 198 -5.87 4.75 0.11
CA PHE A 198 -5.17 5.36 1.27
C PHE A 198 -3.97 6.30 1.07
N MET A 199 -3.51 6.57 -0.16
CA MET A 199 -2.20 7.26 -0.33
C MET A 199 -2.16 8.67 0.29
N ALA A 200 -3.25 9.44 0.19
CA ALA A 200 -3.32 10.79 0.75
C ALA A 200 -3.36 10.77 2.30
N VAL A 201 -4.03 9.79 2.91
CA VAL A 201 -4.03 9.60 4.36
C VAL A 201 -2.63 9.21 4.83
N ALA A 202 -1.92 8.35 4.10
CA ALA A 202 -0.54 8.01 4.42
C ALA A 202 0.38 9.24 4.45
N PHE A 203 0.28 10.10 3.45
CA PHE A 203 1.03 11.35 3.39
C PHE A 203 0.78 12.23 4.63
N ARG A 204 -0.49 12.46 4.99
CA ARG A 204 -0.87 13.25 6.17
C ARG A 204 -0.30 12.67 7.46
N THR A 205 -0.51 11.37 7.68
CA THR A 205 0.01 10.70 8.89
C THR A 205 1.54 10.69 9.02
N LEU A 206 2.26 10.89 7.92
CA LEU A 206 3.71 11.04 7.92
C LEU A 206 4.18 12.48 8.19
N THR A 207 3.38 13.48 7.80
CA THR A 207 3.85 14.86 7.60
C THR A 207 3.15 15.90 8.48
N ASP A 208 1.97 15.58 9.03
CA ASP A 208 1.27 16.47 9.95
C ASP A 208 2.11 16.67 11.23
N GLU A 209 2.07 17.88 11.80
CA GLU A 209 2.89 18.27 12.96
C GLU A 209 2.60 17.38 14.17
N GLU A 210 1.32 17.29 14.54
CA GLU A 210 0.84 16.44 15.61
C GLU A 210 0.72 14.98 15.15
N PRO A 211 1.34 14.02 15.87
CA PRO A 211 1.21 12.61 15.55
C PRO A 211 -0.21 12.13 15.82
N HIS A 212 -0.76 11.35 14.89
CA HIS A 212 -2.15 10.91 14.99
C HIS A 212 -2.37 9.85 16.07
N ASN A 213 -1.35 9.04 16.39
CA ASN A 213 -1.36 8.03 17.45
C ASN A 213 -2.63 7.16 17.47
N THR A 214 -3.01 6.70 16.29
CA THR A 214 -4.27 5.99 16.05
C THR A 214 -4.17 5.02 14.88
N ASP A 215 -5.22 4.24 14.67
CA ASP A 215 -5.37 3.39 13.50
C ASP A 215 -6.52 3.83 12.61
N TYR A 216 -6.22 3.98 11.32
CA TYR A 216 -7.21 4.36 10.32
C TYR A 216 -7.58 3.18 9.44
N ARG A 217 -8.86 2.82 9.43
CA ARG A 217 -9.45 2.09 8.30
C ARG A 217 -9.72 3.09 7.20
N VAL A 218 -9.06 2.95 6.06
CA VAL A 218 -9.21 3.92 4.97
C VAL A 218 -10.07 3.32 3.86
N LEU A 219 -11.24 3.91 3.66
CA LEU A 219 -12.30 3.40 2.77
C LEU A 219 -12.58 4.40 1.64
N GLY A 220 -13.04 3.86 0.51
CA GLY A 220 -13.49 4.67 -0.64
C GLY A 220 -14.91 5.23 -0.42
N PRO A 221 -15.42 6.05 -1.35
CA PRO A 221 -16.74 6.68 -1.25
C PRO A 221 -17.90 5.71 -1.50
N GLU A 222 -17.63 4.48 -1.96
CA GLU A 222 -18.65 3.54 -2.44
C GLU A 222 -18.38 2.13 -1.89
N LEU A 223 -19.45 1.42 -1.52
CA LEU A 223 -19.45 -0.02 -1.29
C LEU A 223 -19.90 -0.71 -2.58
N LEU A 224 -18.93 -1.12 -3.39
CA LEU A 224 -19.20 -1.77 -4.66
C LEU A 224 -19.08 -3.28 -4.52
N THR A 225 -19.96 -3.99 -5.19
CA THR A 225 -19.90 -5.43 -5.49
C THR A 225 -18.95 -5.70 -6.65
N TYR A 226 -18.56 -6.98 -6.84
CA TYR A 226 -17.79 -7.40 -8.01
C TYR A 226 -18.57 -7.18 -9.33
N ASP A 227 -19.88 -7.37 -9.34
CA ASP A 227 -20.74 -7.11 -10.51
C ASP A 227 -20.77 -5.62 -10.87
N GLU A 228 -20.91 -4.74 -9.87
CA GLU A 228 -20.88 -3.28 -10.10
C GLU A 228 -19.51 -2.81 -10.59
N ILE A 229 -18.43 -3.39 -10.09
CA ILE A 229 -17.08 -3.11 -10.57
C ILE A 229 -16.89 -3.59 -12.00
N ALA A 230 -17.35 -4.80 -12.32
CA ALA A 230 -17.33 -5.32 -13.67
C ALA A 230 -18.11 -4.40 -14.62
N ALA A 231 -19.30 -3.94 -14.23
CA ALA A 231 -20.11 -3.00 -14.99
C ALA A 231 -19.42 -1.64 -15.20
N LYS A 232 -18.81 -1.06 -14.15
CA LYS A 232 -18.06 0.21 -14.24
C LYS A 232 -16.84 0.07 -15.15
N LEU A 233 -16.08 -1.02 -15.03
CA LEU A 233 -14.96 -1.31 -15.93
C LEU A 233 -15.42 -1.54 -17.36
N SER A 234 -16.55 -2.22 -17.57
CA SER A 234 -17.14 -2.42 -18.90
C SER A 234 -17.47 -1.10 -19.58
N SER A 235 -18.11 -0.20 -18.83
CA SER A 235 -18.41 1.15 -19.30
C SER A 235 -17.13 1.93 -19.65
N CYS A 236 -16.13 1.90 -18.75
CA CYS A 236 -14.86 2.61 -18.95
C CYS A 236 -14.05 2.08 -20.16
N LEU A 237 -14.03 0.76 -20.36
CA LEU A 237 -13.18 0.10 -21.37
C LEU A 237 -13.91 -0.18 -22.69
N GLY A 238 -15.24 -0.01 -22.75
CA GLY A 238 -16.03 -0.27 -23.95
C GLY A 238 -16.08 -1.76 -24.34
N ARG A 239 -15.93 -2.68 -23.38
CA ARG A 239 -16.04 -4.13 -23.59
C ARG A 239 -16.77 -4.81 -22.44
N GLU A 240 -17.46 -5.91 -22.73
CA GLU A 240 -18.12 -6.68 -21.68
C GLU A 240 -17.10 -7.37 -20.77
N ILE A 241 -17.29 -7.19 -19.46
CA ILE A 241 -16.49 -7.74 -18.37
C ILE A 241 -17.51 -8.25 -17.36
N THR A 242 -17.36 -9.50 -16.94
CA THR A 242 -18.25 -10.14 -15.99
C THR A 242 -17.45 -10.72 -14.83
N ASP A 243 -18.02 -10.66 -13.62
CA ASP A 243 -17.48 -11.41 -12.50
C ASP A 243 -17.82 -12.89 -12.66
N VAL A 244 -16.86 -13.77 -12.35
CA VAL A 244 -17.06 -15.22 -12.35
C VAL A 244 -16.94 -15.71 -10.93
N ASN A 245 -18.08 -16.09 -10.36
CA ASN A 245 -18.14 -16.57 -8.99
C ASN A 245 -17.51 -17.97 -8.87
N LEU A 246 -16.33 -18.02 -8.25
CA LEU A 246 -15.61 -19.26 -7.95
C LEU A 246 -15.88 -19.72 -6.52
N THR A 247 -15.87 -21.04 -6.28
CA THR A 247 -15.78 -21.56 -4.91
C THR A 247 -14.40 -21.28 -4.32
N ASP A 248 -14.28 -21.34 -2.99
CA ASP A 248 -13.03 -21.03 -2.31
C ASP A 248 -11.92 -22.00 -2.69
N GLU A 249 -12.26 -23.28 -2.84
CA GLU A 249 -11.35 -24.33 -3.32
C GLU A 249 -10.86 -24.01 -4.73
N HIS A 250 -11.77 -23.62 -5.63
CA HIS A 250 -11.39 -23.26 -7.01
C HIS A 250 -10.55 -21.98 -7.06
N ARG A 251 -10.84 -20.97 -6.21
CA ARG A 251 -9.98 -19.77 -6.09
C ARG A 251 -8.57 -20.13 -5.63
N ALA A 252 -8.45 -20.92 -4.58
CA ALA A 252 -7.15 -21.35 -4.06
C ALA A 252 -6.38 -22.17 -5.10
N GLN A 253 -7.03 -23.11 -5.79
CA GLN A 253 -6.42 -23.90 -6.86
C GLN A 253 -5.92 -23.02 -8.02
N ARG A 254 -6.69 -22.01 -8.44
CA ARG A 254 -6.26 -21.08 -9.49
C ARG A 254 -5.04 -20.27 -9.06
N LEU A 255 -5.01 -19.76 -7.84
CA LEU A 255 -3.83 -19.06 -7.30
C LEU A 255 -2.60 -19.98 -7.27
N MET A 256 -2.77 -21.23 -6.83
CA MET A 256 -1.69 -22.22 -6.85
C MET A 256 -1.19 -22.52 -8.26
N SER A 257 -2.09 -22.56 -9.26
CA SER A 257 -1.74 -22.82 -10.66
C SER A 257 -0.82 -21.76 -11.28
N VAL A 258 -0.81 -20.53 -10.74
CA VAL A 258 0.06 -19.43 -11.17
C VAL A 258 1.29 -19.26 -10.26
N GLY A 259 1.56 -20.23 -9.38
CA GLY A 259 2.77 -20.28 -8.56
C GLY A 259 2.64 -19.70 -7.16
N VAL A 260 1.42 -19.35 -6.72
CA VAL A 260 1.19 -18.89 -5.35
C VAL A 260 1.31 -20.08 -4.38
N PRO A 261 2.14 -20.00 -3.32
CA PRO A 261 2.24 -21.07 -2.34
C PRO A 261 0.90 -21.42 -1.70
N GLU A 262 0.62 -22.71 -1.49
CA GLU A 262 -0.68 -23.23 -1.04
C GLU A 262 -1.22 -22.50 0.20
N TYR A 263 -0.37 -22.30 1.21
CA TYR A 263 -0.79 -21.63 2.45
C TYR A 263 -1.29 -20.20 2.18
N PHE A 264 -0.67 -19.51 1.22
CA PHE A 264 -1.01 -18.14 0.86
C PHE A 264 -2.24 -18.11 -0.03
N ALA A 265 -2.35 -19.04 -0.99
CA ALA A 265 -3.51 -19.20 -1.85
C ALA A 265 -4.79 -19.47 -1.04
N LYS A 266 -4.75 -20.42 -0.10
CA LYS A 266 -5.87 -20.71 0.81
C LYS A 266 -6.23 -19.50 1.69
N ARG A 267 -5.23 -18.77 2.17
CA ARG A 267 -5.45 -17.55 2.96
C ARG A 267 -6.14 -16.47 2.15
N LEU A 268 -5.69 -16.21 0.91
CA LEU A 268 -6.32 -15.23 0.02
C LEU A 268 -7.78 -15.62 -0.27
N ALA A 269 -8.05 -16.89 -0.60
CA ALA A 269 -9.40 -17.38 -0.80
C ALA A 269 -10.30 -17.16 0.43
N SER A 270 -9.81 -17.41 1.65
CA SER A 270 -10.57 -17.20 2.89
C SER A 270 -10.92 -15.72 3.16
N LEU A 271 -10.11 -14.78 2.67
CA LEU A 271 -10.39 -13.35 2.82
C LEU A 271 -11.58 -12.95 1.95
N GLU A 272 -11.71 -13.51 0.75
CA GLU A 272 -12.85 -13.29 -0.14
C GLU A 272 -14.17 -13.78 0.48
N VAL A 273 -14.15 -14.94 1.14
CA VAL A 273 -15.30 -15.45 1.90
C VAL A 273 -15.70 -14.49 2.99
N SER A 274 -14.71 -14.01 3.74
CA SER A 274 -14.94 -13.07 4.83
C SER A 274 -15.59 -11.79 4.30
N ALA A 275 -15.06 -11.24 3.20
CA ALA A 275 -15.60 -10.05 2.56
C ALA A 275 -17.03 -10.27 2.05
N ALA A 276 -17.29 -11.40 1.39
CA ALA A 276 -18.61 -11.79 0.92
C ALA A 276 -19.64 -11.97 2.06
N ASN A 277 -19.17 -12.27 3.27
CA ASN A 277 -19.97 -12.33 4.49
C ASN A 277 -20.03 -10.97 5.22
N GLY A 278 -19.67 -9.88 4.55
CA GLY A 278 -19.80 -8.52 5.05
C GLY A 278 -18.68 -8.06 5.99
N SER A 279 -17.55 -8.77 6.07
CA SER A 279 -16.45 -8.36 6.96
C SER A 279 -15.84 -7.01 6.60
N GLU A 280 -16.04 -6.54 5.37
CA GLU A 280 -15.60 -5.24 4.85
C GLU A 280 -16.77 -4.27 4.58
N ASN A 281 -18.02 -4.65 4.85
CA ASN A 281 -19.23 -3.85 4.57
C ASN A 281 -19.36 -2.68 5.58
N ARG A 282 -18.58 -1.63 5.36
CA ARG A 282 -18.54 -0.43 6.19
C ARG A 282 -18.23 0.80 5.33
N MET A 283 -18.67 1.95 5.82
CA MET A 283 -18.32 3.26 5.28
C MET A 283 -17.68 4.11 6.37
N ASN A 284 -16.85 5.08 5.98
CA ASN A 284 -16.37 6.12 6.88
C ASN A 284 -15.95 7.39 6.11
N ASP A 285 -15.63 8.43 6.87
CA ASP A 285 -15.22 9.76 6.44
C ASP A 285 -13.70 10.00 6.63
N VAL A 286 -12.92 8.94 6.88
CA VAL A 286 -11.50 9.07 7.29
C VAL A 286 -10.69 9.86 6.28
N VAL A 287 -10.89 9.60 4.98
CA VAL A 287 -10.15 10.31 3.93
C VAL A 287 -10.47 11.80 3.95
N GLU A 288 -11.74 12.17 4.05
CA GLU A 288 -12.15 13.57 4.10
C GLU A 288 -11.66 14.27 5.36
N ARG A 289 -11.87 13.65 6.53
CA ARG A 289 -11.43 14.20 7.81
C ARG A 289 -9.92 14.42 7.89
N VAL A 290 -9.12 13.48 7.39
CA VAL A 290 -7.65 13.55 7.49
C VAL A 290 -7.06 14.41 6.38
N THR A 291 -7.62 14.37 5.17
CA THR A 291 -6.99 15.03 4.01
C THR A 291 -7.61 16.38 3.65
N GLY A 292 -8.84 16.65 4.11
CA GLY A 292 -9.66 17.81 3.71
C GLY A 292 -10.32 17.65 2.34
N ARG A 293 -10.27 16.46 1.73
CA ARG A 293 -10.81 16.17 0.40
C ARG A 293 -11.58 14.84 0.40
N PRO A 294 -12.67 14.73 -0.36
CA PRO A 294 -13.40 13.46 -0.46
C PRO A 294 -12.50 12.36 -1.07
N PRO A 295 -12.74 11.09 -0.73
CA PRO A 295 -12.02 9.98 -1.35
C PRO A 295 -12.35 9.88 -2.84
N GLN A 296 -11.36 9.46 -3.63
CA GLN A 296 -11.50 9.19 -5.05
C GLN A 296 -12.54 8.08 -5.30
N THR A 297 -13.40 8.27 -6.30
CA THR A 297 -14.39 7.27 -6.73
C THR A 297 -13.76 6.16 -7.58
N PHE A 298 -14.43 5.02 -7.72
CA PHE A 298 -13.93 3.95 -8.57
C PHE A 298 -13.88 4.36 -10.06
N ASP A 299 -14.84 5.16 -10.53
CA ASP A 299 -14.89 5.62 -11.92
C ASP A 299 -13.72 6.53 -12.26
N GLU A 300 -13.37 7.46 -11.37
CA GLU A 300 -12.18 8.31 -11.51
C GLU A 300 -10.89 7.47 -11.57
N PHE A 301 -10.79 6.46 -10.71
CA PHE A 301 -9.66 5.53 -10.72
C PHE A 301 -9.60 4.73 -12.03
N ALA A 302 -10.73 4.15 -12.46
CA ALA A 302 -10.81 3.36 -13.68
C ALA A 302 -10.40 4.20 -14.91
N GLN A 303 -10.87 5.45 -14.98
CA GLN A 303 -10.52 6.35 -16.07
C GLN A 303 -9.03 6.71 -16.10
N GLN A 304 -8.42 6.96 -14.93
CA GLN A 304 -6.99 7.27 -14.81
C GLN A 304 -6.10 6.08 -15.16
N CYS A 305 -6.56 4.86 -14.87
CA CYS A 305 -5.81 3.64 -15.10
C CYS A 305 -6.21 2.93 -16.39
N LYS A 306 -7.09 3.51 -17.21
CA LYS A 306 -7.66 2.92 -18.42
C LYS A 306 -6.59 2.30 -19.33
N SER A 307 -5.50 3.04 -19.58
CA SER A 307 -4.40 2.61 -20.44
C SER A 307 -3.62 1.38 -19.94
N ALA A 308 -3.82 0.97 -18.68
CA ALA A 308 -3.22 -0.25 -18.14
C ALA A 308 -4.03 -1.52 -18.50
N TRP A 309 -5.24 -1.37 -19.05
CA TRP A 309 -6.15 -2.46 -19.40
C TRP A 309 -6.55 -2.50 -20.88
N GLU A 310 -6.05 -1.54 -21.66
CA GLU A 310 -6.08 -1.51 -23.13
C GLU A 310 -5.00 -2.44 -23.71
#